data_AF-A0A6B2LER0-F1
#
_entry.id   AF-A0A6B2LER0-F1
#
_cell.length_a   1.000
_cell.length_b   1.000
_cell.length_c   1.000
_cell.angle_alpha   90.00
_cell.angle_beta   90.00
_cell.angle_gamma   90.00
#
_symmetry.space_group_name_H-M   'P 1'
#
loop_
_entity.id
_entity.type
_entity.pdbx_description
1 polymer ?
#
loop_
_entity_poly.entity_id
_entity_poly.type
_entity_poly.pdbx_seq_one_letter_code
_entity_poly.pdbx_strand_id
1 'polypeptide(L)'
;MMGWAEYVLVYHLTFPFFPTHPVFCAFELLGWHATLLLTLASYFRCIFTDPGGVPRELTAKMSADLAETGELQTKWCKKCNCYKPDRTHHCSVCKTCVLKMDHHCPWVNNCVGFRNYKFFCLFLTYIPLLCLWYIIGAVPRIVASHFRLFSSAELQIMVVMIICVTFGLGLSCFSAAHIGYVFKNVTTLESFDGERSPYDLGFKENWRQVFGKSPWLWFVPVANMQGDGLSFPTKNSDLADIEGTQQNF
;
A
#
# COMPACT_ATOMS: atom_id res chain seq x y z
N MET A 1 -6.54 7.82 18.81
CA MET A 1 -5.41 8.74 18.55
C MET A 1 -5.69 9.70 17.41
N MET A 2 -6.15 9.25 16.22
CA MET A 2 -6.48 10.17 15.09
C MET A 2 -7.51 11.25 15.45
N GLY A 3 -8.64 10.90 16.09
CA GLY A 3 -9.63 11.91 16.51
C GLY A 3 -9.10 12.93 17.53
N TRP A 4 -8.10 12.57 18.32
CA TRP A 4 -7.44 13.53 19.22
C TRP A 4 -6.52 14.48 18.45
N ALA A 5 -5.74 13.97 17.48
CA ALA A 5 -4.93 14.81 16.61
C ALA A 5 -5.79 15.79 15.80
N GLU A 6 -6.95 15.35 15.30
CA GLU A 6 -7.96 16.19 14.64
C GLU A 6 -8.48 17.28 15.58
N TYR A 7 -8.84 16.93 16.81
CA TYR A 7 -9.25 17.91 17.83
C TYR A 7 -8.15 18.97 18.06
N VAL A 8 -6.89 18.56 18.22
CA VAL A 8 -5.78 19.51 18.45
C VAL A 8 -5.57 20.41 17.22
N LEU A 9 -5.63 19.87 16.01
CA LEU A 9 -5.51 20.66 14.77
C LEU A 9 -6.64 21.70 14.66
N VAL A 10 -7.88 21.28 14.87
CA VAL A 10 -9.04 22.16 14.71
C VAL A 10 -9.07 23.22 15.82
N TYR A 11 -9.03 22.80 17.08
CA TYR A 11 -9.30 23.69 18.21
C TYR A 11 -8.08 24.45 18.73
N HIS A 12 -6.87 23.88 18.62
CA HIS A 12 -5.66 24.51 19.14
C HIS A 12 -4.79 25.16 18.06
N LEU A 13 -4.75 24.60 16.84
CA LEU A 13 -3.93 25.16 15.76
C LEU A 13 -4.71 26.17 14.90
N THR A 14 -5.86 25.77 14.36
CA THR A 14 -6.55 26.54 13.30
C THR A 14 -7.61 27.52 13.83
N PHE A 15 -8.54 27.09 14.68
CA PHE A 15 -9.65 27.93 15.15
C PHE A 15 -9.21 29.26 15.80
N PRO A 16 -8.19 29.31 16.69
CA PRO A 16 -7.80 30.57 17.32
C PRO A 16 -7.12 31.55 16.36
N PHE A 17 -6.66 31.09 15.19
CA PHE A 17 -6.01 31.91 14.17
C PHE A 17 -6.87 32.20 12.96
N PHE A 18 -8.01 31.55 12.83
CA PHE A 18 -8.91 31.77 11.72
C PHE A 18 -9.27 33.26 11.52
N PRO A 19 -9.45 34.09 12.58
CA PRO A 19 -9.72 35.51 12.41
C PRO A 19 -8.57 36.32 11.76
N THR A 20 -7.31 35.91 11.95
CA THR A 20 -6.13 36.64 11.46
C THR A 20 -5.51 36.02 10.20
N HIS A 21 -5.65 34.71 10.01
CA HIS A 21 -5.07 33.95 8.89
C HIS A 21 -6.08 32.98 8.23
N PRO A 22 -7.26 33.46 7.80
CA PRO A 22 -8.35 32.59 7.35
C PRO A 22 -7.98 31.73 6.14
N VAL A 23 -7.21 32.28 5.19
CA VAL A 23 -6.80 31.56 3.97
C VAL A 23 -5.87 30.38 4.30
N PHE A 24 -4.89 30.60 5.17
CA PHE A 24 -3.96 29.54 5.60
C PHE A 24 -4.70 28.45 6.38
N CYS A 25 -5.53 28.84 7.35
CA CYS A 25 -6.31 27.89 8.14
C CYS A 25 -7.29 27.09 7.26
N ALA A 26 -7.95 27.73 6.29
CA ALA A 26 -8.82 27.03 5.35
C ALA A 26 -8.04 26.04 4.46
N PHE A 27 -6.87 26.44 3.94
CA PHE A 27 -6.00 25.56 3.17
C PHE A 27 -5.55 24.34 3.97
N GLU A 28 -5.10 24.55 5.21
CA GLU A 28 -4.67 23.49 6.12
C GLU A 28 -5.82 22.54 6.46
N LEU A 29 -6.99 23.07 6.82
CA LEU A 29 -8.17 22.25 7.13
C LEU A 29 -8.64 21.45 5.91
N LEU A 30 -8.72 22.07 4.73
CA LEU A 30 -9.12 21.36 3.51
C LEU A 30 -8.12 20.27 3.13
N GLY A 31 -6.82 20.58 3.20
CA GLY A 31 -5.74 19.64 2.93
C GLY A 31 -5.75 18.45 3.89
N TRP A 32 -5.87 18.71 5.19
CA TRP A 32 -5.98 17.69 6.23
C TRP A 32 -7.19 16.78 6.00
N HIS A 33 -8.39 17.35 5.85
CA HIS A 33 -9.62 16.54 5.73
C HIS A 33 -9.67 15.75 4.42
N ALA A 34 -9.18 16.32 3.31
CA ALA A 34 -9.06 15.58 2.05
C ALA A 34 -8.09 14.40 2.19
N THR A 35 -6.93 14.62 2.82
CA THR A 35 -5.95 13.55 3.06
C THR A 35 -6.48 12.52 4.07
N LEU A 36 -7.23 12.93 5.08
CA LEU A 36 -7.87 12.06 6.07
C LEU A 36 -8.90 11.16 5.42
N LEU A 37 -9.75 11.72 4.55
CA LEU A 37 -10.72 10.95 3.77
C LEU A 37 -10.03 9.89 2.90
N LEU A 38 -8.96 10.27 2.19
CA LEU A 38 -8.19 9.33 1.37
C LEU A 38 -7.48 8.26 2.21
N THR A 39 -6.98 8.62 3.39
CA THR A 39 -6.36 7.68 4.35
C THR A 39 -7.38 6.66 4.83
N LEU A 40 -8.54 7.11 5.32
CA LEU A 40 -9.60 6.25 5.82
C LEU A 40 -10.18 5.37 4.71
N ALA A 41 -10.44 5.92 3.54
CA ALA A 41 -10.91 5.15 2.39
C ALA A 41 -9.90 4.07 1.98
N SER A 42 -8.60 4.39 1.93
CA SER A 42 -7.54 3.43 1.63
C SER A 42 -7.41 2.36 2.72
N TYR A 43 -7.48 2.75 4.00
CA TYR A 43 -7.43 1.85 5.15
C TYR A 43 -8.58 0.84 5.12
N PHE A 44 -9.82 1.31 5.02
CA PHE A 44 -10.99 0.43 4.98
C PHE A 44 -11.01 -0.46 3.74
N ARG A 45 -10.56 0.05 2.58
CA ARG A 45 -10.40 -0.78 1.38
C ARG A 45 -9.34 -1.87 1.59
N CYS A 46 -8.24 -1.57 2.28
CA CYS A 46 -7.22 -2.56 2.60
C CYS A 46 -7.74 -3.66 3.56
N ILE A 47 -8.53 -3.28 4.58
CA ILE A 47 -9.12 -4.21 5.54
C ILE A 47 -10.17 -5.11 4.87
N PHE A 48 -11.15 -4.52 4.20
CA PHE A 48 -12.36 -5.25 3.79
C PHE A 48 -12.28 -5.87 2.40
N THR A 49 -11.24 -5.58 1.63
CA THR A 49 -11.03 -6.26 0.34
C THR A 49 -10.38 -7.62 0.57
N ASP A 50 -10.99 -8.68 0.02
CA ASP A 50 -10.34 -10.00 -0.09
C ASP A 50 -8.96 -9.84 -0.75
N PRO A 51 -7.85 -10.30 -0.13
CA PRO A 51 -6.51 -10.05 -0.65
C PRO A 51 -6.21 -10.82 -1.95
N GLY A 52 -7.07 -11.76 -2.33
CA GLY A 52 -6.94 -12.61 -3.51
C GLY A 52 -6.80 -14.07 -3.11
N GLY A 53 -7.91 -14.78 -2.92
CA GLY A 53 -7.89 -16.24 -2.74
C GLY A 53 -7.71 -17.00 -4.05
N VAL A 54 -7.12 -18.20 -3.99
CA VAL A 54 -7.03 -19.12 -5.15
C VAL A 54 -8.43 -19.67 -5.49
N PRO A 55 -8.92 -19.53 -6.74
CA PRO A 55 -10.20 -20.11 -7.15
C PRO A 55 -10.22 -21.65 -7.07
N ARG A 56 -11.29 -22.21 -6.50
CA ARG A 56 -11.44 -23.68 -6.35
C ARG A 56 -11.50 -24.41 -7.70
N GLU A 57 -12.16 -23.81 -8.69
CA GLU A 57 -12.29 -24.40 -10.03
C GLU A 57 -10.93 -24.55 -10.72
N LEU A 58 -10.03 -23.58 -10.52
CA LEU A 58 -8.67 -23.64 -11.06
C LEU A 58 -7.88 -24.80 -10.45
N THR A 59 -8.07 -25.05 -9.15
CA THR A 59 -7.42 -26.17 -8.46
C THR A 59 -7.81 -27.52 -9.06
N ALA A 60 -9.10 -27.71 -9.36
CA ALA A 60 -9.59 -28.97 -9.94
C ALA A 60 -9.06 -29.21 -11.36
N LYS A 61 -8.89 -28.13 -12.15
CA LYS A 61 -8.32 -28.22 -13.50
C LYS A 61 -6.83 -28.54 -13.46
N MET A 62 -6.08 -27.83 -12.61
CA MET A 62 -4.62 -27.90 -12.63
C MET A 62 -4.04 -29.16 -11.96
N SER A 63 -4.80 -29.88 -11.14
CA SER A 63 -4.26 -31.05 -10.43
C SER A 63 -3.80 -32.18 -11.36
N ALA A 64 -4.49 -32.38 -12.49
CA ALA A 64 -4.13 -33.39 -13.48
C ALA A 64 -2.87 -32.96 -14.25
N ASP A 65 -2.89 -31.74 -14.79
CA ASP A 65 -1.80 -31.18 -15.60
C ASP A 65 -0.48 -31.13 -14.80
N LEU A 66 -0.51 -30.71 -13.53
CA LEU A 66 0.68 -30.65 -12.68
C LEU A 66 1.24 -32.03 -12.31
N ALA A 67 0.38 -33.05 -12.27
CA ALA A 67 0.83 -34.43 -12.03
C ALA A 67 1.56 -34.96 -13.27
N GLU A 68 1.09 -34.61 -14.47
CA GLU A 68 1.73 -34.97 -15.74
C GLU A 68 3.08 -34.27 -15.95
N THR A 69 3.17 -32.97 -15.63
CA THR A 69 4.43 -32.20 -15.76
C THR A 69 5.42 -32.44 -14.62
N GLY A 70 5.00 -33.14 -13.55
CA GLY A 70 5.81 -33.36 -12.35
C GLY A 70 5.94 -32.13 -11.44
N GLU A 71 5.27 -31.02 -11.73
CA GLU A 71 5.31 -29.78 -10.94
C GLU A 71 4.40 -29.80 -9.70
N LEU A 72 3.61 -30.85 -9.50
CA LEU A 72 2.66 -30.94 -8.39
C LEU A 72 3.33 -30.72 -7.02
N GLN A 73 4.58 -31.15 -6.83
CA GLN A 73 5.26 -30.97 -5.54
C GLN A 73 5.63 -29.51 -5.24
N THR A 74 5.92 -28.70 -6.28
CA THR A 74 6.39 -27.32 -6.12
C THR A 74 5.24 -26.32 -6.18
N LYS A 75 4.19 -26.59 -6.97
CA LYS A 75 3.02 -25.72 -7.15
C LYS A 75 1.76 -26.18 -6.41
N TRP A 76 1.89 -26.97 -5.34
CA TRP A 76 0.76 -27.40 -4.52
C TRP A 76 0.87 -26.97 -3.05
N CYS A 77 -0.22 -26.44 -2.51
CA CYS A 77 -0.32 -26.18 -1.08
C CYS A 77 -0.96 -27.36 -0.36
N LYS A 78 -0.16 -28.09 0.44
CA LYS A 78 -0.65 -29.22 1.25
C LYS A 78 -1.69 -28.81 2.31
N LYS A 79 -1.57 -27.60 2.88
CA LYS A 79 -2.47 -27.10 3.94
C LYS A 79 -3.85 -26.72 3.42
N CYS A 80 -3.90 -26.08 2.26
CA CYS A 80 -5.16 -25.68 1.61
C CYS A 80 -5.70 -26.74 0.66
N ASN A 81 -4.90 -27.77 0.37
CA ASN A 81 -5.14 -28.76 -0.67
C ASN A 81 -5.53 -28.12 -2.01
N CYS A 82 -4.72 -27.16 -2.45
CA CYS A 82 -5.00 -26.38 -3.64
C CYS A 82 -3.76 -26.13 -4.50
N TYR A 83 -4.01 -25.83 -5.78
CA TYR A 83 -2.99 -25.29 -6.67
C TYR A 83 -2.46 -23.97 -6.11
N LYS A 84 -1.16 -23.72 -6.30
CA LYS A 84 -0.46 -22.52 -5.90
C LYS A 84 0.06 -21.84 -7.18
N PRO A 85 -0.72 -20.92 -7.77
CA PRO A 85 -0.24 -20.10 -8.87
C PRO A 85 1.04 -19.36 -8.51
N ASP A 86 1.73 -18.85 -9.52
CA ASP A 86 2.97 -18.10 -9.32
C ASP A 86 2.74 -16.94 -8.31
N ARG A 87 3.77 -16.64 -7.50
CA ARG A 87 3.75 -15.59 -6.46
C ARG A 87 2.68 -15.76 -5.36
N THR A 88 1.96 -16.88 -5.34
CA THR A 88 0.98 -17.18 -4.29
C THR A 88 1.71 -17.70 -3.06
N HIS A 89 1.29 -17.38 -1.83
CA HIS A 89 1.83 -18.01 -0.62
C HIS A 89 0.72 -18.35 0.37
N HIS A 90 0.93 -19.39 1.18
CA HIS A 90 -0.01 -19.76 2.24
C HIS A 90 0.24 -18.89 3.47
N CYS A 91 -0.77 -18.11 3.87
CA CYS A 91 -0.73 -17.38 5.13
C CYS A 91 -1.20 -18.27 6.28
N SER A 92 -0.32 -18.50 7.25
CA SER A 92 -0.66 -19.29 8.45
C SER A 92 -1.64 -18.58 9.39
N VAL A 93 -1.81 -17.26 9.29
CA VAL A 93 -2.77 -16.49 10.09
C VAL A 93 -4.16 -16.53 9.42
N CYS A 94 -4.23 -16.17 8.13
CA CYS A 94 -5.49 -16.21 7.36
C CYS A 94 -5.94 -17.63 6.98
N LYS A 95 -5.09 -18.65 7.16
CA LYS A 95 -5.35 -20.07 6.83
C LYS A 95 -5.75 -20.30 5.38
N THR A 96 -5.24 -19.48 4.47
CA THR A 96 -5.55 -19.56 3.04
C THR A 96 -4.33 -19.20 2.18
N CYS A 97 -4.33 -19.67 0.93
CA CYS A 97 -3.38 -19.23 -0.09
C CYS A 97 -3.82 -17.88 -0.65
N VAL A 98 -2.90 -16.92 -0.63
CA VAL A 98 -3.11 -15.54 -1.08
C VAL A 98 -2.30 -15.30 -2.35
N LEU A 99 -2.97 -14.89 -3.42
CA LEU A 99 -2.39 -14.51 -4.70
C LEU A 99 -1.49 -13.29 -4.54
N LYS A 100 -0.30 -13.33 -5.17
CA LYS A 100 0.74 -12.30 -5.03
C LYS A 100 0.90 -11.83 -3.58
N MET A 101 1.02 -12.78 -2.65
CA MET A 101 1.07 -12.47 -1.22
C MET A 101 2.29 -11.60 -0.93
N ASP A 102 2.07 -10.45 -0.30
CA ASP A 102 3.14 -9.59 0.16
C ASP A 102 3.48 -9.89 1.62
N HIS A 103 2.50 -9.74 2.52
CA HIS A 103 2.64 -10.13 3.92
C HIS A 103 1.27 -10.27 4.61
N HIS A 104 1.25 -10.77 5.84
CA HIS A 104 0.11 -10.60 6.73
C HIS A 104 0.35 -9.36 7.58
N CYS A 105 -0.59 -8.42 7.58
CA CYS A 105 -0.43 -7.15 8.28
C CYS A 105 -1.40 -7.09 9.47
N PRO A 106 -0.91 -7.15 10.72
CA PRO A 106 -1.76 -7.07 11.91
C PRO A 106 -2.55 -5.75 11.99
N TRP A 107 -1.99 -4.67 11.46
CA TRP A 107 -2.57 -3.32 11.54
C TRP A 107 -3.81 -3.12 10.67
N VAL A 108 -3.95 -3.91 9.60
CA VAL A 108 -5.18 -3.96 8.80
C VAL A 108 -5.96 -5.26 9.03
N ASN A 109 -5.52 -6.09 9.98
CA ASN A 109 -6.13 -7.39 10.32
C ASN A 109 -6.49 -8.23 9.08
N ASN A 110 -5.63 -8.18 8.06
CA ASN A 110 -5.84 -8.84 6.78
C ASN A 110 -4.48 -9.14 6.15
N CYS A 111 -4.47 -10.11 5.22
CA CYS A 111 -3.33 -10.25 4.33
C CYS A 111 -3.28 -9.07 3.35
N VAL A 112 -2.06 -8.70 2.96
CA VAL A 112 -1.79 -7.80 1.85
C VAL A 112 -1.35 -8.68 0.68
N GLY A 113 -2.12 -8.65 -0.40
CA GLY A 113 -1.92 -9.48 -1.58
C GLY A 113 -2.38 -8.77 -2.85
N PHE A 114 -2.55 -9.52 -3.92
CA PHE A 114 -2.85 -9.01 -5.26
C PHE A 114 -3.97 -7.96 -5.29
N ARG A 115 -5.10 -8.23 -4.62
CA ARG A 115 -6.32 -7.42 -4.73
C ARG A 115 -6.38 -6.19 -3.82
N ASN A 116 -5.51 -6.09 -2.83
CA ASN A 116 -5.52 -4.96 -1.89
C ASN A 116 -4.17 -4.25 -1.73
N TYR A 117 -3.11 -4.70 -2.43
CA TYR A 117 -1.78 -4.08 -2.34
C TYR A 117 -1.78 -2.60 -2.68
N LYS A 118 -2.52 -2.17 -3.71
CA LYS A 118 -2.68 -0.74 -4.03
C LYS A 118 -3.24 0.06 -2.85
N PHE A 119 -4.27 -0.46 -2.18
CA PHE A 119 -4.89 0.23 -1.04
C PHE A 119 -3.94 0.30 0.15
N PHE A 120 -3.14 -0.75 0.37
CA PHE A 120 -2.09 -0.74 1.37
C PHE A 120 -1.02 0.33 1.08
N CYS A 121 -0.51 0.40 -0.16
CA CYS A 121 0.46 1.44 -0.54
C CYS A 121 -0.10 2.84 -0.35
N LEU A 122 -1.34 3.09 -0.78
CA LEU A 122 -2.00 4.39 -0.61
C LEU A 122 -2.20 4.74 0.87
N PHE A 123 -2.71 3.81 1.67
CA PHE A 123 -2.85 3.98 3.12
C PHE A 123 -1.51 4.35 3.78
N LEU A 124 -0.45 3.64 3.43
CA LEU A 124 0.88 3.86 3.96
C LEU A 124 1.47 5.21 3.54
N THR A 125 1.18 5.70 2.32
CA THR A 125 1.62 7.01 1.83
C THR A 125 0.83 8.17 2.43
N TYR A 126 -0.48 8.01 2.69
CA TYR A 126 -1.28 9.13 3.20
C TYR A 126 -1.06 9.44 4.68
N ILE A 127 -0.62 8.48 5.51
CA ILE A 127 -0.32 8.77 6.92
C ILE A 127 0.82 9.79 7.09
N PRO A 128 1.99 9.64 6.42
CA PRO A 128 3.02 10.68 6.42
C PRO A 128 2.51 12.04 5.91
N LEU A 129 1.62 12.06 4.92
CA LEU A 129 1.03 13.30 4.42
C LEU A 129 0.13 13.97 5.45
N LEU A 130 -0.67 13.22 6.22
CA LEU A 130 -1.39 13.76 7.37
C LEU A 130 -0.42 14.34 8.41
N CYS A 131 0.65 13.62 8.73
CA CYS A 131 1.67 14.11 9.66
C CYS A 131 2.30 15.42 9.16
N LEU A 132 2.56 15.54 7.86
CA LEU A 132 3.08 16.76 7.25
C LEU A 132 2.11 17.93 7.37
N TRP A 133 0.81 17.72 7.08
CA TRP A 133 -0.22 18.75 7.28
C TRP A 133 -0.24 19.27 8.71
N TYR A 134 -0.18 18.38 9.69
CA TYR A 134 -0.12 18.78 11.11
C TYR A 134 1.14 19.60 11.43
N ILE A 135 2.31 19.17 10.93
CA ILE A 135 3.58 19.85 11.15
C ILE A 135 3.57 21.26 10.54
N ILE A 136 2.95 21.45 9.37
CA ILE A 136 2.85 22.74 8.69
C ILE A 136 2.13 23.79 9.57
N GLY A 137 1.05 23.45 10.27
CA GLY A 137 0.41 24.38 11.21
C GLY A 137 1.07 24.45 12.58
N ALA A 138 1.66 23.36 13.05
CA ALA A 138 2.27 23.30 14.39
C ALA A 138 3.59 24.07 14.48
N VAL A 139 4.44 24.05 13.44
CA VAL A 139 5.78 24.68 13.49
C VAL A 139 5.70 26.20 13.69
N PRO A 140 4.91 26.98 12.91
CA PRO A 140 4.80 28.42 13.12
C PRO A 140 4.35 28.79 14.54
N ARG A 141 3.44 28.00 15.12
CA ARG A 141 2.94 28.17 16.50
C ARG A 141 4.05 28.03 17.52
N ILE A 142 4.82 26.96 17.43
CA ILE A 142 5.87 26.63 18.40
C ILE A 142 7.03 27.61 18.30
N VAL A 143 7.37 28.03 17.08
CA VAL A 143 8.38 29.06 16.86
C VAL A 143 7.92 30.40 17.44
N ALA A 144 6.67 30.81 17.19
CA ALA A 144 6.11 32.04 17.73
C ALA A 144 5.99 32.03 19.27
N SER A 145 5.76 30.87 19.90
CA SER A 145 5.76 30.74 21.36
C SER A 145 7.17 30.65 21.96
N HIS A 146 8.23 30.72 21.14
CA HIS A 146 9.62 30.52 21.55
C HIS A 146 9.83 29.22 22.33
N PHE A 147 9.13 28.14 21.92
CA PHE A 147 9.17 26.83 22.59
C PHE A 147 8.77 26.84 24.07
N ARG A 148 8.10 27.89 24.53
CA ARG A 148 7.65 27.95 25.91
C ARG A 148 6.30 27.23 26.03
N LEU A 149 6.27 26.17 26.83
CA LEU A 149 5.05 25.41 27.14
C LEU A 149 4.36 26.06 28.33
N PHE A 150 3.46 27.00 28.07
CA PHE A 150 2.75 27.74 29.12
C PHE A 150 1.33 27.23 29.37
N SER A 151 0.77 26.44 28.45
CA SER A 151 -0.62 25.99 28.49
C SER A 151 -0.78 24.50 28.17
N SER A 152 -1.90 23.93 28.61
CA SER A 152 -2.30 22.56 28.25
C SER A 152 -2.45 22.39 26.73
N ALA A 153 -2.92 23.41 26.02
CA ALA A 153 -3.03 23.41 24.56
C ALA A 153 -1.66 23.28 23.86
N GLU A 154 -0.66 24.05 24.30
CA GLU A 154 0.70 23.97 23.74
C GLU A 154 1.36 22.60 24.01
N LEU A 155 1.12 22.02 25.19
CA LEU A 155 1.58 20.68 25.49
C LEU A 155 0.95 19.64 24.54
N GLN A 156 -0.37 19.71 24.32
CA GLN A 156 -1.04 18.82 23.37
C GLN A 156 -0.51 19.00 21.95
N ILE A 157 -0.28 20.25 21.51
CA ILE A 157 0.31 20.54 20.20
C ILE A 157 1.65 19.85 20.05
N MET A 158 2.52 19.98 21.06
CA MET A 158 3.86 19.39 21.07
C MET A 158 3.82 17.86 21.08
N VAL A 159 2.94 17.24 21.89
CA VAL A 159 2.82 15.78 21.94
C VAL A 159 2.36 15.22 20.60
N VAL A 160 1.34 15.80 19.96
CA VAL A 160 0.91 15.36 18.62
C VAL A 160 2.02 15.58 17.60
N MET A 161 2.75 16.70 17.67
CA MET A 161 3.88 16.95 16.76
C MET A 161 4.97 15.87 16.91
N ILE A 162 5.33 15.49 18.14
CA ILE A 162 6.31 14.42 18.40
C ILE A 162 5.81 13.10 17.78
N ILE A 163 4.54 12.76 17.99
CA ILE A 163 3.93 11.57 17.38
C ILE A 163 4.01 11.65 15.84
N CYS A 164 3.65 12.79 15.24
CA CYS A 164 3.73 13.01 13.80
C CYS A 164 5.16 12.88 13.26
N VAL A 165 6.17 13.38 13.98
CA VAL A 165 7.58 13.25 13.56
C VAL A 165 8.03 11.79 13.67
N THR A 166 7.81 11.14 14.81
CA THR A 166 8.27 9.76 15.03
C THR A 166 7.57 8.77 14.09
N PHE A 167 6.23 8.78 14.05
CA PHE A 167 5.48 7.88 13.17
C PHE A 167 5.58 8.30 11.71
N GLY A 168 5.56 9.59 11.41
CA GLY A 168 5.66 10.10 10.04
C GLY A 168 6.99 9.71 9.39
N LEU A 169 8.12 9.80 10.10
CA LEU A 169 9.42 9.37 9.58
C LEU A 169 9.46 7.85 9.36
N GLY A 170 9.05 7.06 10.35
CA GLY A 170 9.04 5.59 10.23
C GLY A 170 8.16 5.11 9.08
N LEU A 171 6.94 5.65 8.96
CA LEU A 171 6.00 5.31 7.90
C LEU A 171 6.41 5.89 6.54
N SER A 172 7.15 7.01 6.49
CA SER A 172 7.75 7.50 5.24
C SER A 172 8.78 6.53 4.70
N CYS A 173 9.68 6.02 5.55
CA CYS A 173 10.66 5.01 5.15
C CYS A 173 9.96 3.72 4.68
N PHE A 174 8.93 3.28 5.41
CA PHE A 174 8.18 2.08 5.04
C PHE A 174 7.41 2.28 3.73
N SER A 175 6.79 3.44 3.52
CA SER A 175 6.16 3.81 2.25
C SER A 175 7.17 3.81 1.11
N ALA A 176 8.34 4.42 1.31
CA ALA A 176 9.39 4.48 0.29
C ALA A 176 9.88 3.07 -0.10
N ALA A 177 10.02 2.17 0.88
CA ALA A 177 10.38 0.77 0.63
C ALA A 177 9.33 0.08 -0.28
N HIS A 178 8.05 0.16 0.06
CA HIS A 178 6.98 -0.45 -0.74
C HIS A 178 6.84 0.18 -2.13
N ILE A 179 6.99 1.50 -2.26
CA ILE A 179 7.02 2.15 -3.57
C ILE A 179 8.22 1.66 -4.39
N GLY A 180 9.38 1.45 -3.74
CA GLY A 180 10.53 0.78 -4.35
C GLY A 180 10.23 -0.64 -4.82
N TYR A 181 9.49 -1.42 -4.03
CA TYR A 181 9.04 -2.76 -4.39
C TYR A 181 8.07 -2.77 -5.57
N VAL A 182 7.13 -1.81 -5.62
CA VAL A 182 6.27 -1.59 -6.79
C VAL A 182 7.11 -1.34 -8.02
N PHE A 183 8.09 -0.43 -7.96
CA PHE A 183 8.95 -0.13 -9.10
C PHE A 183 9.84 -1.28 -9.56
N LYS A 184 10.15 -2.23 -8.69
CA LYS A 184 10.91 -3.45 -9.00
C LYS A 184 10.03 -4.68 -9.29
N ASN A 185 8.70 -4.52 -9.19
CA ASN A 185 7.70 -5.59 -9.26
C ASN A 185 8.07 -6.83 -8.44
N VAL A 186 8.44 -6.59 -7.19
CA VAL A 186 8.82 -7.62 -6.21
C VAL A 186 7.87 -7.51 -5.02
N THR A 187 7.46 -8.62 -4.42
CA THR A 187 6.80 -8.61 -3.11
C THR A 187 7.83 -8.57 -1.99
N THR A 188 7.40 -8.30 -0.77
CA THR A 188 8.28 -8.34 0.40
C THR A 188 8.88 -9.74 0.59
N LEU A 189 8.09 -10.80 0.36
CA LEU A 189 8.59 -12.19 0.40
C LEU A 189 9.68 -12.44 -0.63
N GLU A 190 9.44 -12.06 -1.88
CA GLU A 190 10.40 -12.21 -2.98
C GLU A 190 11.65 -11.33 -2.79
N SER A 191 11.54 -10.22 -2.05
CA SER A 191 12.68 -9.34 -1.80
C SER A 191 13.78 -9.98 -0.94
N PHE A 192 13.44 -11.03 -0.19
CA PHE A 192 14.41 -11.78 0.62
C PHE A 192 15.26 -12.75 -0.20
N ASP A 193 14.82 -13.12 -1.41
CA ASP A 193 15.56 -14.03 -2.29
C ASP A 193 16.82 -13.35 -2.87
N GLY A 194 16.86 -12.00 -2.90
CA GLY A 194 18.00 -11.21 -3.35
C GLY A 194 18.21 -11.19 -4.87
N GLU A 195 17.48 -12.02 -5.61
CA GLU A 195 17.54 -12.07 -7.08
C GLU A 195 16.72 -10.97 -7.75
N ARG A 196 17.05 -10.66 -9.00
CA ARG A 196 16.28 -9.71 -9.80
C ARG A 196 14.95 -10.34 -10.18
N SER A 197 13.84 -9.66 -9.88
CA SER A 197 12.50 -10.16 -10.21
C SER A 197 12.36 -10.43 -11.72
N PRO A 198 11.96 -11.64 -12.14
CA PRO A 198 11.64 -11.94 -13.54
C PRO A 198 10.39 -11.19 -14.03
N TYR A 199 9.60 -10.65 -13.09
CA TYR A 199 8.41 -9.84 -13.33
C TYR A 199 8.73 -8.34 -13.46
N ASP A 200 9.99 -7.92 -13.36
CA ASP A 200 10.39 -6.53 -13.58
C ASP A 200 10.30 -6.16 -15.07
N LEU A 201 9.24 -5.45 -15.46
CA LEU A 201 8.95 -4.97 -16.82
C LEU A 201 9.38 -3.50 -17.03
N GLY A 202 10.14 -2.93 -16.09
CA GLY A 202 10.52 -1.53 -16.08
C GLY A 202 9.55 -0.63 -15.31
N PHE A 203 10.06 0.51 -14.83
CA PHE A 203 9.40 1.40 -13.86
C PHE A 203 7.93 1.71 -14.17
N LYS A 204 7.64 2.07 -15.43
CA LYS A 204 6.30 2.48 -15.86
C LYS A 204 5.31 1.31 -15.85
N GLU A 205 5.72 0.16 -16.37
CA GLU A 205 4.82 -0.98 -16.46
C GLU A 205 4.63 -1.64 -15.10
N ASN A 206 5.68 -1.75 -14.30
CA ASN A 206 5.61 -2.21 -12.92
C ASN A 206 4.66 -1.35 -12.07
N TRP A 207 4.71 -0.03 -12.23
CA TRP A 207 3.76 0.88 -11.59
C TRP A 207 2.32 0.60 -12.03
N ARG A 208 2.09 0.44 -13.34
CA ARG A 208 0.77 0.17 -13.92
C ARG A 208 0.17 -1.16 -13.49
N GLN A 209 1.00 -2.18 -13.22
CA GLN A 209 0.54 -3.46 -12.68
C GLN A 209 -0.23 -3.26 -11.36
N VAL A 210 0.20 -2.32 -10.51
CA VAL A 210 -0.41 -2.06 -9.19
C VAL A 210 -1.42 -0.91 -9.25
N PHE A 211 -1.09 0.21 -9.89
CA PHE A 211 -1.88 1.44 -9.87
C PHE A 211 -2.80 1.63 -11.08
N GLY A 212 -2.70 0.75 -12.08
CA GLY A 212 -3.51 0.76 -13.29
C GLY A 212 -3.03 1.72 -14.37
N LYS A 213 -3.65 1.61 -15.55
CA LYS A 213 -3.27 2.38 -16.75
C LYS A 213 -3.68 3.86 -16.68
N SER A 214 -4.73 4.19 -15.92
CA SER A 214 -5.34 5.52 -15.82
C SER A 214 -4.67 6.37 -14.73
N PRO A 215 -3.87 7.40 -15.06
CA PRO A 215 -3.11 8.16 -14.06
C PRO A 215 -3.95 8.94 -13.05
N TRP A 216 -5.13 9.41 -13.46
CA TRP A 216 -6.06 10.13 -12.58
C TRP A 216 -6.65 9.25 -11.46
N LEU A 217 -6.48 7.92 -11.52
CA LEU A 217 -6.91 6.98 -10.48
C LEU A 217 -5.75 6.46 -9.62
N TRP A 218 -4.50 6.88 -9.87
CA TRP A 218 -3.34 6.37 -9.13
C TRP A 218 -3.46 6.68 -7.64
N PHE A 219 -3.87 7.90 -7.29
CA PHE A 219 -4.01 8.39 -5.93
C PHE A 219 -5.47 8.35 -5.44
N VAL A 220 -6.25 7.38 -5.92
CA VAL A 220 -7.62 7.15 -5.48
C VAL A 220 -7.77 5.67 -5.13
N PRO A 221 -8.37 5.30 -3.98
CA PRO A 221 -8.47 3.92 -3.51
C PRO A 221 -9.54 3.08 -4.25
N VAL A 222 -9.50 3.12 -5.59
CA VAL A 222 -10.31 2.30 -6.49
C VAL A 222 -9.52 1.11 -7.02
N ALA A 223 -10.20 -0.02 -7.21
CA ALA A 223 -9.62 -1.22 -7.80
C ALA A 223 -9.45 -1.02 -9.32
N ASN A 224 -8.20 -0.90 -9.78
CA ASN A 224 -7.85 -0.77 -11.20
C ASN A 224 -6.46 -1.38 -11.54
N MET A 225 -5.94 -2.22 -10.64
CA MET A 225 -4.76 -3.06 -10.84
C MET A 225 -4.94 -3.98 -12.05
N GLN A 226 -3.84 -4.36 -12.69
CA GLN A 226 -3.85 -5.18 -13.91
C GLN A 226 -3.69 -6.67 -13.58
N GLY A 227 -4.27 -7.52 -14.44
CA GLY A 227 -4.17 -8.98 -14.32
C GLY A 227 -5.24 -9.61 -13.43
N ASP A 228 -5.16 -10.92 -13.28
CA ASP A 228 -6.07 -11.75 -12.49
C ASP A 228 -5.48 -12.22 -11.15
N GLY A 229 -4.16 -12.03 -10.98
CA GLY A 229 -3.38 -12.49 -9.84
C GLY A 229 -2.96 -13.96 -9.92
N LEU A 230 -3.31 -14.66 -10.99
CA LEU A 230 -2.99 -16.07 -11.25
C LEU A 230 -1.76 -16.21 -12.14
N SER A 231 -1.64 -15.31 -13.12
CA SER A 231 -0.51 -15.24 -14.03
C SER A 231 0.07 -13.82 -14.05
N PHE A 232 1.38 -13.72 -14.29
CA PHE A 232 2.09 -12.45 -14.31
C PHE A 232 3.02 -12.40 -15.51
N PRO A 233 3.00 -11.32 -16.30
CA PRO A 233 3.93 -11.14 -17.41
C PRO A 233 5.38 -11.14 -16.91
N THR A 234 6.26 -11.77 -17.69
CA THR A 234 7.70 -11.86 -17.42
C THR A 234 8.48 -11.28 -18.59
N LYS A 235 9.74 -10.89 -18.37
CA LYS A 235 10.61 -10.44 -19.47
C LYS A 235 10.83 -11.51 -20.56
N ASN A 236 10.76 -12.79 -20.19
CA ASN A 236 11.05 -13.89 -21.12
C ASN A 236 9.85 -14.25 -22.00
N SER A 237 8.61 -13.99 -21.55
CA SER A 237 7.42 -14.17 -22.39
C SER A 237 7.40 -13.21 -23.58
N ASP A 238 7.90 -11.98 -23.41
CA ASP A 238 8.00 -11.00 -24.51
C ASP A 238 9.05 -11.40 -25.56
N LEU A 239 10.10 -12.15 -25.17
CA LEU A 239 11.14 -12.62 -26.09
C LEU A 239 10.66 -13.80 -26.95
N ALA A 240 9.89 -14.71 -26.37
CA ALA A 240 9.31 -15.85 -27.11
C ALA A 240 8.31 -15.39 -28.19
N ASP A 241 7.54 -14.33 -27.92
CA ASP A 241 6.62 -13.75 -28.91
C ASP A 241 7.39 -13.07 -30.07
N ILE A 242 8.54 -12.45 -29.80
CA ILE A 242 9.39 -11.84 -30.84
C ILE A 242 10.07 -12.91 -31.70
N GLU A 243 10.59 -13.99 -31.10
CA GLU A 243 11.22 -15.11 -31.82
C GLU A 243 10.21 -15.91 -32.64
N GLY A 244 8.99 -16.13 -32.12
CA GLY A 244 7.90 -16.78 -32.84
C GLY A 244 7.39 -15.97 -34.04
N THR A 245 7.54 -14.64 -34.01
CA THR A 245 7.19 -13.76 -35.14
C THR A 245 8.27 -13.79 -36.23
N GLN A 246 9.54 -14.05 -35.88
CA GLN A 246 10.66 -14.12 -36.85
C GLN A 246 10.79 -15.47 -37.56
N GLN A 247 10.22 -16.55 -37.01
CA GLN A 247 10.20 -17.87 -37.67
C GLN A 247 9.05 -18.05 -38.68
N ASN A 248 8.17 -17.05 -38.81
CA ASN A 248 7.02 -17.06 -39.71
C ASN A 248 7.19 -16.16 -40.96
N PHE A 249 8.43 -15.78 -41.30
CA PHE A 249 8.78 -15.08 -42.53
C PHE A 249 9.86 -15.83 -43.32
#